data_AF-A0A7C6VCW6-F1
#
_entry.id   AF-A0A7C6VCW6-F1
#
_cell.length_a   1.000
_cell.length_b   1.000
_cell.length_c   1.000
_cell.angle_alpha   90.00
_cell.angle_beta   90.00
_cell.angle_gamma   90.00
#
_symmetry.space_group_name_H-M   'P 1'
#
loop_
_entity.id
_entity.type
_entity.pdbx_description
1 polymer ?
#
loop_
_entity_poly.entity_id
_entity_poly.type
_entity_poly.pdbx_seq_one_letter_code
_entity_poly.pdbx_strand_id
1 'polypeptide(L)'
;MNKKKENCRYPLDPLVAVMERLLGEGGCPWDREQDHLSLRQYLIEECYEVIEAIEENNMHKLCEELGDLLLQIVFHSCLAQERGDFTIGDVVAGVTAKMIRRHPHVFGNVAVRDSDEVLVNWQQIKERERGGRGEESILAGIPRQLPSLMRAKKLQARAARVGFDWEDVAGAWEKVEEELQELKEAGQRGDPGAIEEEIGDLLFAIVNVARFLSVEPETALTRTNNKFVKRFHYIEEEARRAGRDLKDMTLAEMDSLWNKAKNNGKLCEKDQE
;
A
#
# COMPACT_ATOMS: atom_id res chain seq x y z
N MET A 1 -20.43 17.79 -12.35
CA MET A 1 -20.66 17.50 -13.79
C MET A 1 -20.88 16.01 -13.97
N ASN A 2 -22.08 15.59 -14.41
CA ASN A 2 -22.37 14.20 -14.72
C ASN A 2 -21.56 13.78 -15.96
N LYS A 3 -20.37 13.19 -15.76
CA LYS A 3 -19.64 12.49 -16.83
C LYS A 3 -20.52 11.29 -17.24
N LYS A 4 -21.32 11.46 -18.29
CA LYS A 4 -22.08 10.36 -18.91
C LYS A 4 -21.10 9.27 -19.35
N LYS A 5 -21.53 8.01 -19.29
CA LYS A 5 -20.84 6.85 -19.86
C LYS A 5 -20.67 7.04 -21.37
N GLU A 6 -19.61 7.73 -21.78
CA GLU A 6 -19.08 7.57 -23.13
C GLU A 6 -18.49 6.16 -23.21
N ASN A 7 -18.84 5.43 -24.27
CA ASN A 7 -18.36 4.08 -24.50
C ASN A 7 -16.84 4.11 -24.72
N CYS A 8 -16.10 3.83 -23.66
CA CYS A 8 -14.66 3.78 -23.68
C CYS A 8 -14.20 2.52 -24.43
N ARG A 9 -13.82 2.69 -25.69
CA ARG A 9 -13.47 1.58 -26.60
C ARG A 9 -11.99 1.63 -26.98
N TYR A 10 -11.11 1.84 -25.99
CA TYR A 10 -9.63 1.97 -26.06
C TYR A 10 -9.09 3.43 -26.12
N PRO A 11 -8.94 4.12 -24.98
CA PRO A 11 -8.54 5.53 -24.89
C PRO A 11 -7.04 5.75 -24.65
N LEU A 12 -6.21 4.70 -24.63
CA LEU A 12 -4.79 4.82 -24.26
C LEU A 12 -3.90 5.24 -25.43
N ASP A 13 -4.34 5.02 -26.67
CA ASP A 13 -3.53 5.30 -27.88
C ASP A 13 -2.96 6.72 -27.92
N PRO A 14 -3.69 7.80 -27.56
CA PRO A 14 -3.11 9.14 -27.52
C PRO A 14 -1.94 9.25 -26.53
N LEU A 15 -2.07 8.64 -25.34
CA LEU A 15 -1.02 8.65 -24.31
C LEU A 15 0.20 7.82 -24.74
N VAL A 16 -0.04 6.66 -25.36
CA VAL A 16 1.02 5.81 -25.92
C VAL A 16 1.76 6.57 -27.02
N ALA A 17 1.06 7.22 -27.95
CA ALA A 17 1.68 7.99 -29.03
C ALA A 17 2.52 9.16 -28.50
N VAL A 18 2.07 9.83 -27.42
CA VAL A 18 2.87 10.86 -26.73
C VAL A 18 4.14 10.23 -26.15
N MET A 19 4.03 9.11 -25.45
CA MET A 19 5.19 8.44 -24.85
C MET A 19 6.18 7.93 -25.91
N GLU A 20 5.70 7.31 -26.99
CA GLU A 20 6.54 6.91 -28.13
C GLU A 20 7.25 8.11 -28.76
N ARG A 21 6.61 9.27 -28.84
CA ARG A 21 7.25 10.50 -29.33
C ARG A 21 8.32 11.02 -28.37
N LEU A 22 8.12 10.90 -27.06
CA LEU A 22 9.10 11.29 -26.04
C LEU A 22 10.34 10.37 -26.07
N LEU A 23 10.16 9.07 -26.31
CA LEU A 23 11.24 8.08 -26.39
C LEU A 23 11.94 8.02 -27.77
N GLY A 24 11.23 8.45 -28.82
CA GLY A 24 11.74 8.42 -30.19
C GLY A 24 12.87 9.41 -30.49
N GLU A 25 13.35 9.37 -31.74
CA GLU A 25 14.39 10.29 -32.21
C GLU A 25 13.93 11.76 -32.14
N GLY A 26 14.78 12.61 -31.55
CA GLY A 26 14.46 14.01 -31.26
C GLY A 26 13.43 14.19 -30.13
N GLY A 27 13.12 13.14 -29.39
CA GLY A 27 12.32 13.17 -28.17
C GLY A 27 13.07 13.74 -26.97
N CYS A 28 12.50 13.61 -25.78
CA CYS A 28 13.04 14.15 -24.54
C CYS A 28 14.30 13.36 -24.12
N PRO A 29 15.47 14.02 -23.93
CA PRO A 29 16.70 13.33 -23.53
C PRO A 29 16.55 12.56 -22.22
N TRP A 30 15.85 13.13 -21.24
CA TRP A 30 15.66 12.49 -19.94
C TRP A 30 14.80 11.22 -20.05
N ASP A 31 13.69 11.27 -20.79
CA ASP A 31 12.80 10.10 -20.96
C ASP A 31 13.54 8.94 -21.64
N ARG A 32 14.37 9.26 -22.65
CA ARG A 32 15.16 8.28 -23.42
C ARG A 32 16.26 7.59 -22.63
N GLU A 33 16.74 8.23 -21.56
CA GLU A 33 17.78 7.65 -20.69
C GLU A 33 17.18 6.69 -19.64
N GLN A 34 15.85 6.62 -19.51
CA GLN A 34 15.21 5.80 -18.49
C GLN A 34 15.18 4.31 -18.83
N ASP A 35 15.18 3.49 -17.78
CA ASP A 35 14.90 2.06 -17.85
C ASP A 35 13.92 1.63 -16.74
N HIS A 36 13.55 0.35 -16.71
CA HIS A 36 12.62 -0.15 -15.69
C HIS A 36 13.12 0.00 -14.25
N LEU A 37 14.44 0.05 -14.03
CA LEU A 37 15.01 0.18 -12.70
C LEU A 37 15.03 1.65 -12.26
N SER A 38 15.39 2.58 -13.15
CA SER A 38 15.37 4.02 -12.86
C SER A 38 13.95 4.52 -12.59
N LEU A 39 12.95 3.97 -13.28
CA LEU A 39 11.54 4.35 -13.13
C LEU A 39 10.85 3.82 -11.86
N ARG A 40 11.45 2.84 -11.17
CA ARG A 40 10.82 2.20 -10.00
C ARG A 40 10.46 3.20 -8.90
N GLN A 41 11.29 4.21 -8.66
CA GLN A 41 11.05 5.19 -7.60
C GLN A 41 9.78 6.01 -7.88
N TYR A 42 9.61 6.48 -9.12
CA TYR A 42 8.44 7.25 -9.51
C TYR A 42 7.16 6.41 -9.39
N LEU A 43 7.18 5.15 -9.82
CA LEU A 43 6.02 4.26 -9.62
C LEU A 43 5.62 4.13 -8.14
N ILE A 44 6.58 4.15 -7.21
CA ILE A 44 6.31 4.11 -5.77
C ILE A 44 5.73 5.46 -5.31
N GLU A 45 6.34 6.57 -5.73
CA GLU A 45 5.87 7.94 -5.43
C GLU A 45 4.42 8.14 -5.88
N GLU A 46 4.10 7.87 -7.14
CA GLU A 46 2.73 8.00 -7.68
C GLU A 46 1.72 7.14 -6.92
N CYS A 47 2.13 5.93 -6.49
CA CYS A 47 1.26 5.08 -5.68
C CYS A 47 0.92 5.74 -4.33
N TYR A 48 1.89 6.42 -3.70
CA TYR A 48 1.66 7.11 -2.43
C TYR A 48 0.88 8.42 -2.62
N GLU A 49 1.07 9.15 -3.71
CA GLU A 49 0.29 10.35 -4.02
C GLU A 49 -1.18 10.00 -4.28
N VAL A 50 -1.46 8.89 -5.00
CA VAL A 50 -2.83 8.34 -5.12
C VAL A 50 -3.43 8.01 -3.75
N ILE A 51 -2.66 7.38 -2.86
CA ILE A 51 -3.12 7.06 -1.50
C ILE A 51 -3.44 8.35 -0.72
N GLU A 52 -2.56 9.35 -0.78
CA GLU A 52 -2.79 10.65 -0.14
C GLU A 52 -4.07 11.31 -0.66
N ALA A 53 -4.27 11.33 -1.98
CA ALA A 53 -5.46 11.90 -2.58
C ALA A 53 -6.77 11.21 -2.13
N ILE A 54 -6.72 9.88 -1.93
CA ILE A 54 -7.83 9.11 -1.35
C ILE A 54 -8.06 9.51 0.12
N GLU A 55 -7.00 9.60 0.92
CA GLU A 55 -7.08 9.97 2.34
C GLU A 55 -7.62 11.40 2.54
N GLU A 56 -7.32 12.31 1.62
CA GLU A 56 -7.80 13.70 1.61
C GLU A 56 -9.22 13.84 1.05
N ASN A 57 -9.81 12.77 0.50
CA ASN A 57 -11.08 12.80 -0.23
C ASN A 57 -11.08 13.86 -1.36
N ASN A 58 -9.91 14.11 -1.96
CA ASN A 58 -9.71 15.13 -2.96
C ASN A 58 -9.85 14.53 -4.36
N MET A 59 -11.06 14.60 -4.93
CA MET A 59 -11.36 13.98 -6.23
C MET A 59 -10.61 14.61 -7.42
N HIS A 60 -10.19 15.87 -7.31
CA HIS A 60 -9.36 16.49 -8.35
C HIS A 60 -7.98 15.87 -8.35
N LYS A 61 -7.31 15.92 -7.19
CA LYS A 61 -5.99 15.32 -6.98
C LYS A 61 -6.01 13.84 -7.33
N LEU A 62 -7.02 13.09 -6.88
CA LEU A 62 -7.15 11.66 -7.21
C LEU A 62 -7.21 11.40 -8.72
N CYS A 63 -7.86 12.27 -9.49
CA CYS A 63 -7.91 12.13 -10.95
C CYS A 63 -6.54 12.41 -11.61
N GLU A 64 -5.76 13.32 -11.04
CA GLU A 64 -4.42 13.70 -11.46
C GLU A 64 -3.43 12.56 -11.17
N GLU A 65 -3.34 12.12 -9.91
CA GLU A 65 -2.39 11.06 -9.50
C GLU A 65 -2.70 9.70 -10.14
N LEU A 66 -3.99 9.39 -10.40
CA LEU A 66 -4.34 8.19 -11.16
C LEU A 66 -3.88 8.30 -12.64
N GLY A 67 -3.79 9.51 -13.17
CA GLY A 67 -3.22 9.81 -14.47
C GLY A 67 -1.71 9.58 -14.48
N ASP A 68 -0.99 10.05 -13.47
CA ASP A 68 0.46 9.89 -13.37
C ASP A 68 0.86 8.44 -13.09
N LEU A 69 0.11 7.73 -12.25
CA LEU A 69 0.26 6.29 -12.10
C LEU A 69 -0.01 5.54 -13.42
N LEU A 70 -0.99 5.98 -14.22
CA LEU A 70 -1.25 5.42 -15.55
C LEU A 70 -0.13 5.73 -16.53
N LEU A 71 0.47 6.93 -16.46
CA LEU A 71 1.65 7.32 -17.25
C LEU A 71 2.80 6.35 -17.00
N GLN A 72 3.07 5.99 -15.73
CA GLN A 72 4.11 5.00 -15.39
C GLN A 72 3.85 3.65 -16.07
N ILE A 73 2.60 3.16 -16.06
CA ILE A 73 2.22 1.90 -16.72
C ILE A 73 2.48 1.97 -18.24
N VAL A 74 2.15 3.11 -18.88
CA VAL A 74 2.42 3.32 -20.31
C VAL A 74 3.91 3.42 -20.59
N PHE A 75 4.68 4.15 -19.77
CA PHE A 75 6.12 4.30 -19.92
C PHE A 75 6.83 2.94 -19.89
N HIS A 76 6.57 2.12 -18.87
CA HIS A 76 7.11 0.76 -18.79
C HIS A 76 6.70 -0.10 -20.00
N SER A 77 5.48 0.06 -20.49
CA SER A 77 5.00 -0.70 -21.66
C SER A 77 5.70 -0.28 -22.96
N CYS A 78 5.93 1.02 -23.18
CA CYS A 78 6.66 1.49 -24.36
C CYS A 78 8.13 1.04 -24.34
N LEU A 79 8.81 1.10 -23.18
CA LEU A 79 10.18 0.59 -23.03
C LEU A 79 10.28 -0.92 -23.30
N ALA A 80 9.28 -1.70 -22.89
CA ALA A 80 9.22 -3.14 -23.18
C ALA A 80 8.94 -3.41 -24.66
N GLN A 81 8.10 -2.59 -25.30
CA GLN A 81 7.78 -2.69 -26.72
C GLN A 81 9.00 -2.42 -27.61
N GLU A 82 9.86 -1.45 -27.25
CA GLU A 82 11.11 -1.18 -27.96
C GLU A 82 12.05 -2.41 -27.99
N ARG A 83 11.95 -3.27 -26.96
CA ARG A 83 12.73 -4.51 -26.83
C ARG A 83 12.04 -5.71 -27.46
N GLY A 84 10.80 -5.56 -27.93
CA GLY A 84 9.98 -6.64 -28.47
C GLY A 84 9.43 -7.60 -27.40
N ASP A 85 9.39 -7.19 -26.13
CA ASP A 85 8.97 -8.05 -25.02
C ASP A 85 7.44 -8.11 -24.88
N PHE A 86 6.78 -6.96 -24.72
CA PHE A 86 5.31 -6.83 -24.66
C PHE A 86 4.87 -5.38 -24.93
N THR A 87 3.58 -5.21 -25.21
CA THR A 87 2.95 -3.91 -25.46
C THR A 87 1.94 -3.54 -24.36
N ILE A 88 1.48 -2.29 -24.32
CA ILE A 88 0.36 -1.88 -23.47
C ILE A 88 -0.92 -2.70 -23.77
N GLY A 89 -1.09 -3.13 -25.03
CA GLY A 89 -2.18 -4.00 -25.45
C GLY A 89 -2.13 -5.36 -24.75
N ASP A 90 -0.92 -5.93 -24.61
CA ASP A 90 -0.71 -7.18 -23.88
C ASP A 90 -0.98 -7.03 -22.38
N VAL A 91 -0.59 -5.89 -21.78
CA VAL A 91 -0.89 -5.57 -20.37
C VAL A 91 -2.41 -5.51 -20.15
N VAL A 92 -3.13 -4.78 -21.00
CA VAL A 92 -4.60 -4.65 -20.93
C VAL A 92 -5.29 -5.99 -21.20
N ALA A 93 -4.87 -6.74 -22.22
CA ALA A 93 -5.42 -8.05 -22.53
C ALA A 93 -5.20 -9.04 -21.38
N GLY A 94 -4.00 -9.05 -20.80
CA GLY A 94 -3.62 -9.90 -19.68
C GLY A 94 -4.45 -9.63 -18.43
N VAL A 95 -4.62 -8.35 -18.04
CA VAL A 95 -5.45 -8.00 -16.88
C VAL A 95 -6.93 -8.26 -17.15
N THR A 96 -7.41 -7.99 -18.36
CA THR A 96 -8.82 -8.22 -18.75
C THR A 96 -9.17 -9.71 -18.68
N ALA A 97 -8.38 -10.56 -19.35
CA ALA A 97 -8.59 -12.00 -19.32
C ALA A 97 -8.51 -12.55 -17.89
N LYS A 98 -7.56 -12.07 -17.08
CA LYS A 98 -7.42 -12.44 -15.67
C LYS A 98 -8.65 -12.04 -14.84
N MET A 99 -9.18 -10.84 -15.03
CA MET A 99 -10.37 -10.37 -14.31
C MET A 99 -11.61 -11.18 -14.70
N ILE A 100 -11.81 -11.47 -15.99
CA ILE A 100 -12.92 -12.33 -16.45
C ILE A 100 -12.83 -13.72 -15.82
N ARG A 101 -11.66 -14.38 -15.91
CA ARG A 101 -11.46 -15.72 -15.35
C ARG A 101 -11.67 -15.78 -13.84
N ARG A 102 -11.28 -14.74 -13.10
CA ARG A 102 -11.36 -14.69 -11.64
C ARG A 102 -12.72 -14.27 -11.09
N HIS A 103 -13.65 -13.89 -11.97
CA HIS A 103 -15.03 -13.54 -11.58
C HIS A 103 -16.04 -14.41 -12.35
N PRO A 104 -15.99 -15.75 -12.19
CA PRO A 104 -16.93 -16.65 -12.88
C PRO A 104 -18.38 -16.46 -12.39
N HIS A 105 -18.59 -15.74 -11.29
CA HIS A 105 -19.90 -15.34 -10.81
C HIS A 105 -20.48 -14.11 -11.50
N VAL A 106 -19.64 -13.32 -12.19
CA VAL A 106 -20.09 -12.20 -13.03
C VAL A 106 -20.11 -12.60 -14.50
N PHE A 107 -19.07 -13.29 -14.97
CA PHE A 107 -18.84 -13.58 -16.39
C PHE A 107 -19.04 -15.05 -16.78
N GLY A 108 -19.48 -15.89 -15.85
CA GLY A 108 -19.72 -17.32 -16.06
C GLY A 108 -21.00 -17.77 -15.38
N ASN A 109 -21.02 -19.03 -14.92
CA ASN A 109 -22.22 -19.68 -14.37
C ASN A 109 -22.12 -20.02 -12.88
N VAL A 110 -21.13 -19.47 -12.15
CA VAL A 110 -20.97 -19.78 -10.72
C VAL A 110 -21.87 -18.88 -9.89
N ALA A 111 -22.81 -19.45 -9.14
CA ALA A 111 -23.58 -18.67 -8.17
C ALA A 111 -22.76 -18.49 -6.87
N VAL A 112 -22.82 -17.30 -6.30
CA VAL A 112 -22.25 -16.94 -4.99
C VAL A 112 -23.31 -16.15 -4.22
N ARG A 113 -23.37 -16.34 -2.91
CA ARG A 113 -24.38 -15.75 -2.03
C ARG A 113 -23.98 -14.39 -1.49
N ASP A 114 -22.70 -14.22 -1.19
CA ASP A 114 -22.16 -13.03 -0.53
C ASP A 114 -20.69 -12.77 -0.93
N SER A 115 -20.13 -11.69 -0.38
CA SER A 115 -18.73 -11.30 -0.59
C SER A 115 -17.74 -12.33 -0.07
N ASP A 116 -18.09 -13.08 0.97
CA ASP A 116 -17.19 -14.05 1.60
C ASP A 116 -17.02 -15.26 0.68
N GLU A 117 -18.10 -15.74 0.07
CA GLU A 117 -18.08 -16.80 -0.92
C GLU A 117 -17.35 -16.37 -2.21
N VAL A 118 -17.46 -15.08 -2.61
CA VAL A 118 -16.66 -14.50 -3.69
C VAL A 118 -15.17 -14.54 -3.36
N LEU A 119 -14.78 -14.13 -2.15
CA LEU A 119 -13.38 -14.11 -1.72
C LEU A 119 -12.79 -15.53 -1.70
N VAL A 120 -13.51 -16.51 -1.16
CA VAL A 120 -13.08 -17.91 -1.13
C VAL A 120 -12.84 -18.43 -2.55
N ASN A 121 -13.81 -18.23 -3.46
CA ASN A 121 -13.69 -18.67 -4.85
C ASN A 121 -12.51 -17.98 -5.56
N TRP A 122 -12.35 -16.68 -5.37
CA TRP A 122 -11.25 -15.92 -5.95
C TRP A 122 -9.87 -16.41 -5.48
N GLN A 123 -9.74 -16.80 -4.21
CA GLN A 123 -8.51 -17.39 -3.69
C GLN A 123 -8.22 -18.77 -4.30
N GLN A 124 -9.24 -19.64 -4.42
CA GLN A 124 -9.08 -20.96 -5.04
C GLN A 124 -8.63 -20.85 -6.50
N ILE A 125 -9.18 -19.91 -7.27
CA ILE A 125 -8.76 -19.67 -8.66
C ILE A 125 -7.29 -19.21 -8.70
N LYS A 126 -6.89 -18.31 -7.80
CA LYS A 126 -5.49 -17.86 -7.71
C LYS A 126 -4.51 -18.99 -7.41
N GLU A 127 -4.91 -19.93 -6.56
CA GLU A 127 -4.06 -21.07 -6.19
C GLU A 127 -3.87 -22.03 -7.36
N ARG A 128 -4.93 -22.33 -8.11
CA ARG A 128 -4.84 -23.14 -9.34
C ARG A 128 -3.94 -22.49 -10.40
N GLU A 129 -4.05 -21.17 -10.57
CA GLU A 129 -3.19 -20.41 -11.50
C GLU A 129 -1.71 -20.43 -11.09
N ARG A 130 -1.40 -20.54 -9.79
CA ARG A 130 -0.02 -20.64 -9.27
C ARG A 130 0.53 -22.07 -9.34
N GLY A 131 -0.29 -23.07 -9.03
CA GLY A 131 0.10 -24.49 -9.13
C GLY A 131 0.57 -24.89 -10.53
N GLY A 132 0.07 -24.22 -11.58
CA GLY A 132 0.54 -24.38 -12.96
C GLY A 132 1.90 -23.74 -13.28
N ARG A 133 2.52 -22.98 -12.35
CA ARG A 133 3.82 -22.29 -12.54
C ARG A 133 5.01 -23.01 -11.91
N GLY A 134 4.81 -24.17 -11.28
CA GLY A 134 5.89 -24.94 -10.67
C GLY A 134 6.57 -24.27 -9.47
N GLU A 135 5.88 -23.34 -8.78
CA GLU A 135 6.41 -22.72 -7.57
C GLU A 135 6.36 -23.72 -6.39
N GLU A 136 7.52 -24.22 -5.97
CA GLU A 136 7.65 -25.28 -4.92
C GLU A 136 7.35 -24.80 -3.49
N SER A 137 7.33 -23.49 -3.23
CA SER A 137 7.12 -22.94 -1.88
C SER A 137 5.76 -22.25 -1.74
N ILE A 138 5.06 -22.51 -0.64
CA ILE A 138 3.81 -21.83 -0.26
C ILE A 138 4.00 -20.30 -0.20
N LEU A 139 5.22 -19.85 0.13
CA LEU A 139 5.58 -18.44 0.24
C LEU A 139 6.09 -17.83 -1.08
N ALA A 140 6.25 -18.62 -2.15
CA ALA A 140 6.75 -18.16 -3.45
C ALA A 140 5.87 -17.06 -4.07
N GLY A 141 6.46 -16.09 -4.77
CA GLY A 141 5.71 -15.00 -5.38
C GLY A 141 5.13 -13.96 -4.41
N ILE A 142 5.59 -13.91 -3.15
CA ILE A 142 5.50 -12.69 -2.33
C ILE A 142 6.66 -11.78 -2.77
N PRO A 143 6.41 -10.59 -3.33
CA PRO A 143 7.49 -9.71 -3.75
C PRO A 143 8.39 -9.33 -2.58
N ARG A 144 9.70 -9.44 -2.77
CA ARG A 144 10.70 -9.15 -1.73
C ARG A 144 10.75 -7.65 -1.39
N GLN A 145 10.39 -6.81 -2.35
CA GLN A 145 10.41 -5.34 -2.27
C GLN A 145 9.14 -4.73 -1.69
N LEU A 146 8.18 -5.52 -1.22
CA LEU A 146 7.04 -4.97 -0.49
C LEU A 146 7.52 -4.31 0.81
N PRO A 147 6.87 -3.21 1.23
CA PRO A 147 7.03 -2.68 2.59
C PRO A 147 6.88 -3.78 3.65
N SER A 148 7.67 -3.69 4.72
CA SER A 148 7.84 -4.79 5.67
C SER A 148 6.52 -5.23 6.31
N LEU A 149 5.62 -4.30 6.66
CA LEU A 149 4.33 -4.66 7.29
C LEU A 149 3.39 -5.33 6.29
N MET A 150 3.31 -4.81 5.05
CA MET A 150 2.56 -5.47 3.98
C MET A 150 3.09 -6.88 3.68
N ARG A 151 4.42 -7.02 3.66
CA ARG A 151 5.08 -8.30 3.40
C ARG A 151 4.80 -9.29 4.52
N ALA A 152 4.94 -8.88 5.78
CA ALA A 152 4.60 -9.68 6.96
C ALA A 152 3.14 -10.15 6.92
N LYS A 153 2.19 -9.25 6.67
CA LYS A 153 0.77 -9.60 6.54
C LYS A 153 0.54 -10.64 5.45
N LYS A 154 1.20 -10.49 4.29
CA LYS A 154 1.09 -11.48 3.20
C LYS A 154 1.73 -12.82 3.54
N LEU A 155 2.86 -12.83 4.24
CA LEU A 155 3.50 -14.07 4.71
C LEU A 155 2.56 -14.84 5.64
N GLN A 156 2.03 -14.16 6.66
CA GLN A 156 1.10 -14.73 7.63
C GLN A 156 -0.20 -15.22 6.96
N ALA A 157 -0.80 -14.40 6.09
CA ALA A 157 -2.01 -14.77 5.35
C ALA A 157 -1.79 -15.93 4.35
N ARG A 158 -0.54 -16.28 4.04
CA ARG A 158 -0.22 -17.48 3.26
C ARG A 158 0.01 -18.69 4.14
N ALA A 159 0.77 -18.52 5.22
CA ALA A 159 0.99 -19.58 6.20
C ALA A 159 -0.34 -20.08 6.79
N ALA A 160 -1.26 -19.16 7.09
CA ALA A 160 -2.59 -19.48 7.59
C ALA A 160 -3.41 -20.43 6.70
N ARG A 161 -3.17 -20.41 5.37
CA ARG A 161 -3.91 -21.25 4.42
C ARG A 161 -3.61 -22.72 4.55
N VAL A 162 -2.43 -23.06 5.05
CA VAL A 162 -2.03 -24.46 5.31
C VAL A 162 -2.27 -24.86 6.76
N GLY A 163 -3.07 -24.08 7.50
CA GLY A 163 -3.39 -24.32 8.90
C GLY A 163 -2.32 -23.83 9.87
N PHE A 164 -1.32 -23.07 9.41
CA PHE A 164 -0.35 -22.42 10.30
C PHE A 164 -0.92 -21.06 10.74
N ASP A 165 -1.93 -21.11 11.61
CA ASP A 165 -2.57 -19.93 12.20
C ASP A 165 -3.17 -20.24 13.57
N TRP A 166 -3.50 -19.19 14.33
CA TRP A 166 -4.29 -19.28 15.55
C TRP A 166 -5.78 -19.46 15.25
N GLU A 167 -6.53 -20.04 16.18
CA GLU A 167 -7.99 -20.21 16.04
C GLU A 167 -8.73 -18.87 16.05
N ASP A 168 -8.25 -17.92 16.85
CA ASP A 168 -8.81 -16.59 16.97
C ASP A 168 -7.74 -15.52 17.29
N VAL A 169 -8.19 -14.28 17.44
CA VAL A 169 -7.34 -13.14 17.74
C VAL A 169 -6.68 -13.21 19.13
N ALA A 170 -7.21 -13.99 20.07
CA ALA A 170 -6.65 -14.08 21.42
C ALA A 170 -5.26 -14.72 21.40
N GLY A 171 -5.07 -15.80 20.63
CA GLY A 171 -3.74 -16.40 20.45
C GLY A 171 -2.73 -15.45 19.80
N ALA A 172 -3.18 -14.57 18.90
CA ALA A 172 -2.32 -13.54 18.34
C ALA A 172 -1.92 -12.48 19.39
N TRP A 173 -2.80 -12.13 20.32
CA TRP A 173 -2.48 -11.22 21.43
C TRP A 173 -1.54 -11.85 22.45
N GLU A 174 -1.73 -13.13 22.79
CA GLU A 174 -0.81 -13.86 23.68
C GLU A 174 0.62 -13.82 23.13
N LYS A 175 0.79 -14.01 21.81
CA LYS A 175 2.11 -13.88 21.18
C LYS A 175 2.66 -12.46 21.28
N VAL A 176 1.84 -11.41 21.13
CA VAL A 176 2.30 -10.02 21.35
C VAL A 176 2.80 -9.80 22.78
N GLU A 177 2.13 -10.39 23.78
CA GLU A 177 2.56 -10.29 25.18
C GLU A 177 3.88 -11.03 25.44
N GLU A 178 4.07 -12.19 24.81
CA GLU A 178 5.31 -12.98 24.83
C GLU A 178 6.48 -12.17 24.25
N GLU A 179 6.37 -11.70 23.00
CA GLU A 179 7.43 -10.93 22.33
C GLU A 179 7.76 -9.62 23.08
N LEU A 180 6.75 -8.98 23.67
CA LEU A 180 6.96 -7.79 24.50
C LEU A 180 7.76 -8.10 25.77
N GLN A 181 7.59 -9.28 26.34
CA GLN A 181 8.33 -9.71 27.51
C GLN A 181 9.77 -10.08 27.13
N GLU A 182 9.98 -10.78 26.02
CA GLU A 182 11.31 -11.12 25.48
C GLU A 182 12.11 -9.86 25.15
N LEU A 183 11.48 -8.86 24.52
CA LEU A 183 12.08 -7.54 24.28
C LEU A 183 12.53 -6.84 25.57
N LYS A 184 11.71 -6.87 26.63
CA LYS A 184 12.08 -6.28 27.93
C LYS A 184 13.29 -6.97 28.53
N GLU A 185 13.36 -8.29 28.44
CA GLU A 185 14.48 -9.09 28.94
C GLU A 185 15.75 -8.83 28.15
N ALA A 186 15.67 -8.80 26.81
CA ALA A 186 16.78 -8.42 25.94
C ALA A 186 17.30 -7.01 26.27
N GLY A 187 16.40 -6.05 26.50
CA GLY A 187 16.73 -4.70 26.94
C GLY A 187 17.44 -4.64 28.29
N GLN A 188 17.06 -5.47 29.26
CA GLN A 188 17.74 -5.57 30.56
C GLN A 188 19.13 -6.18 30.45
N ARG A 189 19.31 -7.17 29.57
CA ARG A 189 20.61 -7.79 29.29
C ARG A 189 21.53 -6.84 28.51
N GLY A 190 20.98 -5.86 27.79
CA GLY A 190 21.73 -4.87 27.02
C GLY A 190 22.41 -5.45 25.78
N ASP A 191 21.87 -6.53 25.21
CA ASP A 191 22.37 -7.16 23.99
C ASP A 191 21.69 -6.52 22.76
N PRO A 192 22.41 -5.71 21.96
CA PRO A 192 21.81 -5.01 20.82
C PRO A 192 21.25 -5.94 19.75
N GLY A 193 21.88 -7.11 19.54
CA GLY A 193 21.44 -8.07 18.52
C GLY A 193 20.12 -8.71 18.91
N ALA A 194 20.02 -9.17 20.16
CA ALA A 194 18.76 -9.66 20.70
C ALA A 194 17.68 -8.58 20.67
N ILE A 195 17.97 -7.34 21.08
CA ILE A 195 16.98 -6.26 21.06
C ILE A 195 16.42 -6.02 19.65
N GLU A 196 17.26 -6.04 18.61
CA GLU A 196 16.80 -5.87 17.23
C GLU A 196 15.90 -7.03 16.78
N GLU A 197 16.26 -8.27 17.13
CA GLU A 197 15.48 -9.48 16.86
C GLU A 197 14.09 -9.39 17.52
N GLU A 198 14.03 -9.13 18.82
CA GLU A 198 12.77 -9.05 19.57
C GLU A 198 11.87 -7.88 19.11
N ILE A 199 12.45 -6.75 18.67
CA ILE A 199 11.67 -5.67 18.04
C ILE A 199 11.02 -6.17 16.74
N GLY A 200 11.77 -6.92 15.93
CA GLY A 200 11.29 -7.51 14.69
C GLY A 200 10.11 -8.46 14.93
N ASP A 201 10.24 -9.34 15.90
CA ASP A 201 9.22 -10.34 16.22
C ASP A 201 7.98 -9.71 16.86
N LEU A 202 8.14 -8.71 17.74
CA LEU A 202 7.02 -7.93 18.26
C LEU A 202 6.24 -7.22 17.14
N LEU A 203 6.93 -6.60 16.18
CA LEU A 203 6.28 -5.97 15.03
C LEU A 203 5.56 -7.02 14.16
N PHE A 204 6.16 -8.19 13.96
CA PHE A 204 5.55 -9.29 13.22
C PHE A 204 4.28 -9.81 13.93
N ALA A 205 4.31 -9.97 15.26
CA ALA A 205 3.17 -10.37 16.08
C ALA A 205 2.02 -9.34 15.99
N ILE A 206 2.34 -8.04 16.09
CA ILE A 206 1.35 -6.95 15.93
C ILE A 206 0.69 -7.00 14.53
N VAL A 207 1.46 -7.27 13.48
CA VAL A 207 0.91 -7.45 12.13
C VAL A 207 -0.08 -8.61 12.08
N ASN A 208 0.16 -9.67 12.85
CA ASN A 208 -0.74 -10.81 12.92
C ASN A 208 -2.07 -10.44 13.58
N VAL A 209 -2.02 -9.70 14.70
CA VAL A 209 -3.22 -9.12 15.34
C VAL A 209 -3.98 -8.24 14.34
N ALA A 210 -3.29 -7.34 13.63
CA ALA A 210 -3.93 -6.48 12.62
C ALA A 210 -4.63 -7.30 11.53
N ARG A 211 -4.04 -8.43 11.10
CA ARG A 211 -4.64 -9.34 10.13
C ARG A 211 -5.93 -9.98 10.65
N PHE A 212 -5.95 -10.48 11.89
CA PHE A 212 -7.17 -11.01 12.53
C PHE A 212 -8.27 -9.95 12.65
N LEU A 213 -7.89 -8.71 12.94
CA LEU A 213 -8.81 -7.57 13.02
C LEU A 213 -9.20 -7.00 11.64
N SER A 214 -8.79 -7.65 10.53
CA SER A 214 -9.03 -7.20 9.16
C SER A 214 -8.51 -5.79 8.83
N VAL A 215 -7.45 -5.36 9.52
CA VAL A 215 -6.77 -4.07 9.32
C VAL A 215 -5.57 -4.26 8.36
N GLU A 216 -5.33 -3.27 7.48
CA GLU A 216 -4.07 -3.20 6.72
C GLU A 216 -3.02 -2.44 7.54
N PRO A 217 -1.98 -3.12 8.07
CA PRO A 217 -1.06 -2.55 9.05
C PRO A 217 -0.22 -1.41 8.47
N GLU A 218 0.22 -1.53 7.22
CA GLU A 218 0.98 -0.48 6.53
C GLU A 218 0.16 0.82 6.46
N THR A 219 -1.07 0.73 5.95
CA THR A 219 -1.99 1.88 5.88
C THR A 219 -2.33 2.44 7.26
N ALA A 220 -2.52 1.58 8.26
CA ALA A 220 -2.80 2.02 9.64
C ALA A 220 -1.62 2.81 10.24
N LEU A 221 -0.38 2.40 9.97
CA LEU A 221 0.80 3.11 10.40
C LEU A 221 0.96 4.42 9.62
N THR A 222 0.79 4.42 8.29
CA THR A 222 0.81 5.65 7.47
C THR A 222 -0.16 6.70 8.00
N ARG A 223 -1.42 6.33 8.28
CA ARG A 223 -2.40 7.25 8.89
C ARG A 223 -1.95 7.79 10.26
N THR A 224 -1.27 6.97 11.05
CA THR A 224 -0.73 7.39 12.34
C THR A 224 0.44 8.36 12.19
N ASN A 225 1.32 8.13 11.22
CA ASN A 225 2.41 9.05 10.86
C ASN A 225 1.86 10.39 10.38
N ASN A 226 0.88 10.39 9.48
CA ASN A 226 0.24 11.60 8.96
C ASN A 226 -0.41 12.41 10.09
N LYS A 227 -1.07 11.74 11.04
CA LYS A 227 -1.63 12.35 12.24
C LYS A 227 -0.56 12.94 13.17
N PHE A 228 0.60 12.28 13.29
CA PHE A 228 1.74 12.83 14.03
C PHE A 228 2.25 14.12 13.39
N VAL A 229 2.49 14.10 12.07
CA VAL A 229 2.95 15.26 11.29
C VAL A 229 1.99 16.44 11.44
N LYS A 230 0.68 16.22 11.23
CA LYS A 230 -0.35 17.27 11.39
C LYS A 230 -0.34 17.90 12.78
N ARG A 231 -0.21 17.08 13.84
CA ARG A 231 -0.17 17.57 15.22
C ARG A 231 1.13 18.31 15.52
N PHE A 232 2.25 17.82 15.02
CA PHE A 232 3.53 18.46 15.24
C PHE A 232 3.56 19.84 14.54
N HIS A 233 3.09 19.95 13.29
CA HIS A 233 2.96 21.24 12.61
C HIS A 233 2.10 22.26 13.39
N TYR A 234 1.04 21.80 14.06
CA TYR A 234 0.27 22.67 14.95
C TYR A 234 1.13 23.21 16.11
N ILE A 235 1.96 22.36 16.72
CA ILE A 235 2.91 22.79 17.76
C ILE A 235 3.88 23.83 17.20
N GLU A 236 4.44 23.59 16.00
CA GLU A 236 5.37 24.53 15.35
C GLU A 236 4.72 25.89 15.09
N GLU A 237 3.49 25.90 14.59
CA GLU A 237 2.75 27.13 14.30
C GLU A 237 2.41 27.91 15.58
N GLU A 238 1.98 27.22 16.64
CA GLU A 238 1.68 27.88 17.91
C GLU A 238 2.95 28.41 18.61
N ALA A 239 4.06 27.68 18.54
CA ALA A 239 5.35 28.15 19.04
C ALA A 239 5.81 29.41 18.28
N ARG A 240 5.67 29.40 16.94
CA ARG A 240 5.97 30.55 16.08
C ARG A 240 5.10 31.76 16.41
N ARG A 241 3.79 31.57 16.60
CA ARG A 241 2.86 32.64 17.03
C ARG A 241 3.21 33.22 18.39
N ALA A 242 3.70 32.38 19.29
CA ALA A 242 4.19 32.81 20.60
C ALA A 242 5.60 33.43 20.56
N GLY A 243 6.25 33.49 19.39
CA GLY A 243 7.62 34.00 19.24
C GLY A 243 8.68 33.16 19.96
N ARG A 244 8.42 31.86 20.15
CA ARG A 244 9.32 30.93 20.85
C ARG A 244 9.96 29.95 19.87
N ASP A 245 11.22 29.59 20.12
CA ASP A 245 11.85 28.43 19.47
C ASP A 245 11.39 27.15 20.19
N LEU A 246 11.09 26.10 19.42
CA LEU A 246 10.70 24.79 19.94
C LEU A 246 11.81 24.19 20.82
N LYS A 247 13.07 24.46 20.52
CA LYS A 247 14.21 23.96 21.32
C LYS A 247 14.21 24.49 22.75
N ASP A 248 13.58 25.64 22.97
CA ASP A 248 13.46 26.29 24.27
C ASP A 248 12.15 25.94 24.98
N MET A 249 11.36 25.01 24.41
CA MET A 249 10.14 24.49 25.03
C MET A 249 10.44 23.21 25.80
N THR A 250 9.84 23.10 26.98
CA THR A 250 9.86 21.86 27.74
C THR A 250 8.90 20.83 27.13
N LEU A 251 9.13 19.54 27.41
CA LEU A 251 8.24 18.46 26.99
C LEU A 251 6.79 18.69 27.47
N ALA A 252 6.61 19.24 28.68
CA ALA A 252 5.29 19.53 29.23
C ALA A 252 4.55 20.64 28.44
N GLU A 253 5.28 21.65 27.96
CA GLU A 253 4.71 22.70 27.12
C GLU A 253 4.33 22.17 25.73
N MET A 254 5.20 21.34 25.12
CA MET A 254 4.91 20.67 23.85
C MET A 254 3.71 19.72 23.98
N ASP A 255 3.61 18.96 25.07
CA ASP A 255 2.50 18.04 25.31
C ASP A 255 1.18 18.79 25.54
N SER A 256 1.21 19.96 26.16
CA SER A 256 0.04 20.84 26.26
C SER A 256 -0.45 21.29 24.87
N LEU A 257 0.46 21.70 23.97
CA LEU A 257 0.12 22.05 22.59
C LEU A 257 -0.35 20.82 21.79
N TRP A 258 0.26 19.66 21.99
CA TRP A 258 -0.15 18.39 21.39
C TRP A 258 -1.59 18.02 21.77
N ASN A 259 -1.94 18.15 23.05
CA ASN A 259 -3.29 17.90 23.54
C ASN A 259 -4.32 18.89 22.96
N LYS A 260 -3.93 20.17 22.77
CA LYS A 260 -4.77 21.14 22.05
C LYS A 260 -4.97 20.73 20.58
N ALA A 261 -3.92 20.31 19.88
CA ALA A 261 -4.01 19.83 18.50
C ALA A 261 -4.96 18.63 18.38
N LYS A 262 -4.91 17.70 19.34
CA LYS A 262 -5.79 16.53 19.41
C LYS A 262 -7.27 16.92 19.56
N ASN A 263 -7.57 17.97 20.31
CA ASN A 263 -8.94 18.45 20.52
C ASN A 263 -9.49 19.21 19.32
N ASN A 264 -8.66 20.01 18.65
CA ASN A 264 -9.05 20.73 17.43
C ASN A 264 -9.34 19.77 16.25
N GLY A 265 -8.57 18.69 16.11
CA GLY A 265 -8.82 17.66 15.09
C GLY A 265 -10.14 16.90 15.29
N LYS A 266 -10.55 16.67 16.55
CA LYS A 266 -11.82 16.00 16.89
C LYS A 266 -13.08 16.84 16.65
N LEU A 267 -12.94 18.17 16.63
CA LEU A 267 -14.05 19.08 16.31
C LEU A 267 -14.31 19.08 14.79
N CYS A 268 -13.26 19.10 13.98
CA CYS A 268 -13.37 19.06 12.52
C CYS A 268 -13.94 17.72 11.97
N GLU A 269 -13.65 16.59 12.63
CA GLU A 269 -14.18 15.28 12.24
C GLU A 269 -15.68 15.11 12.56
N LYS A 270 -16.25 15.89 13.50
CA LYS A 270 -17.68 15.82 13.86
C LYS A 270 -18.57 16.70 12.98
N ASP A 271 -18.00 17.70 12.32
CA ASP A 271 -18.74 18.63 11.45
C ASP A 271 -18.83 18.12 10.00
N GLN A 272 -18.43 16.87 9.74
CA GLN A 272 -18.47 16.21 8.42
C GLN A 272 -19.36 14.95 8.36
N GLU A 273 -20.14 14.66 9.41
CA GLU A 273 -21.25 13.68 9.38
C GLU A 273 -22.58 14.37 9.01
#